data_AF-A0A378AHG9-F1
#
_entry.id   AF-A0A378AHG9-F1
#
_cell.length_a   1.000
_cell.length_b   1.000
_cell.length_c   1.000
_cell.angle_alpha   90.00
_cell.angle_beta   90.00
_cell.angle_gamma   90.00
#
_symmetry.space_group_name_H-M   'P 1'
#
loop_
_entity.id
_entity.type
_entity.pdbx_description
1 polymer ?
#
loop_
_entity_poly.entity_id
_entity_poly.type
_entity_poly.pdbx_seq_one_letter_code
_entity_poly.pdbx_strand_id
1 'polypeptide(L)'
;MPKTLPESPEWVDGIYQVELDTPVLGGDGGPDNWQAQQLANRTSYLKQRTDMIDDRLQSATGDYASVAEAQAAIDSGSETRRYFNVMLFDNNWVERYENVKWRGNANRHSLAK
;
A
#
# COMPACT_ATOMS: atom_id res chain seq x y z
N MET A 1 6.17 31.79 -18.32
CA MET A 1 6.04 30.31 -18.21
C MET A 1 4.55 29.98 -18.13
N PRO A 2 4.07 28.89 -18.74
CA PRO A 2 2.67 28.48 -18.59
C PRO A 2 2.37 28.13 -17.13
N LYS A 3 1.18 28.54 -16.64
CA LYS A 3 0.70 28.15 -15.30
C LYS A 3 0.07 26.77 -15.36
N THR A 4 0.25 25.99 -14.30
CA THR A 4 -0.44 24.72 -14.08
C THR A 4 -1.68 24.93 -13.23
N LEU A 5 -2.60 23.96 -13.26
CA LEU A 5 -3.73 23.91 -12.35
C LEU A 5 -3.24 23.64 -10.91
N PRO A 6 -3.67 24.43 -9.91
CA PRO A 6 -3.30 24.20 -8.51
C PRO A 6 -4.01 22.95 -7.94
N GLU A 7 -3.35 21.79 -7.96
CA GLU A 7 -3.90 20.56 -7.37
C GLU A 7 -3.77 20.46 -5.84
N SER A 8 -4.76 19.84 -5.22
CA SER A 8 -4.80 19.50 -3.79
C SER A 8 -5.31 18.06 -3.62
N PRO A 9 -4.74 17.23 -2.73
CA PRO A 9 -5.16 15.85 -2.52
C PRO A 9 -6.48 15.79 -1.73
N GLU A 10 -7.56 16.23 -2.34
CA GLU A 10 -8.90 16.25 -1.77
C GLU A 10 -9.89 15.46 -2.64
N TRP A 11 -10.82 14.78 -1.97
CA TRP A 11 -11.93 14.15 -2.67
C TRP A 11 -13.03 15.18 -2.90
N VAL A 12 -13.17 15.65 -4.14
CA VAL A 12 -14.28 16.50 -4.55
C VAL A 12 -15.53 15.64 -4.72
N ASP A 13 -16.68 15.99 -4.14
CA ASP A 13 -17.89 15.14 -4.20
C ASP A 13 -18.51 15.03 -5.60
N GLY A 14 -18.42 16.09 -6.39
CA GLY A 14 -18.94 16.15 -7.77
C GLY A 14 -17.92 16.71 -8.75
N ILE A 15 -18.08 16.38 -10.03
CA ILE A 15 -17.41 17.11 -11.11
C ILE A 15 -18.47 18.05 -11.68
N TYR A 16 -18.15 19.34 -11.74
CA TYR A 16 -19.03 20.34 -12.28
C TYR A 16 -19.40 19.99 -13.73
N GLN A 17 -20.66 20.14 -14.11
CA GLN A 17 -21.08 20.09 -15.50
C GLN A 17 -21.04 21.52 -16.04
N VAL A 18 -20.33 21.73 -17.15
CA VAL A 18 -20.41 23.01 -17.87
C VAL A 18 -21.83 23.15 -18.41
N GLU A 19 -22.52 24.17 -17.95
CA GLU A 19 -23.88 24.50 -18.39
C GLU A 19 -23.85 25.45 -19.59
N LEU A 20 -24.98 25.58 -20.28
CA LEU A 20 -25.08 26.44 -21.48
C LEU A 20 -24.80 27.92 -21.20
N ASP A 21 -25.02 28.36 -19.97
CA ASP A 21 -24.77 29.73 -19.50
C ASP A 21 -23.43 29.89 -18.77
N THR A 22 -22.63 28.82 -18.68
CA THR A 22 -21.27 28.90 -18.11
C THR A 22 -20.39 29.72 -19.06
N PRO A 23 -19.76 30.81 -18.59
CA PRO A 23 -18.89 31.60 -19.45
C PRO A 23 -17.64 30.82 -19.81
N VAL A 24 -17.24 30.91 -21.07
CA VAL A 24 -15.98 30.33 -21.57
C VAL A 24 -14.82 31.22 -21.10
N LEU A 25 -14.33 30.93 -19.90
CA LEU A 25 -13.29 31.70 -19.24
C LEU A 25 -12.24 30.74 -18.65
N GLY A 26 -11.04 30.81 -19.21
CA GLY A 26 -9.85 30.15 -18.67
C GLY A 26 -9.16 30.96 -17.57
N GLY A 27 -7.86 30.70 -17.38
CA GLY A 27 -7.09 31.33 -16.31
C GLY A 27 -7.39 30.74 -14.93
N ASP A 28 -6.81 31.37 -13.90
CA ASP A 28 -6.93 30.91 -12.52
C ASP A 28 -8.38 31.11 -12.03
N GLY A 29 -8.99 30.04 -11.51
CA GLY A 29 -10.40 30.04 -11.10
C GLY A 29 -11.43 30.12 -12.23
N GLY A 30 -11.01 30.11 -13.50
CA GLY A 30 -11.91 30.13 -14.65
C GLY A 30 -12.75 28.84 -14.79
N PRO A 31 -14.05 28.93 -15.16
CA PRO A 31 -14.93 27.75 -15.29
C PRO A 31 -14.44 26.68 -16.26
N ASP A 32 -13.72 27.07 -17.32
CA ASP A 32 -13.14 26.13 -18.28
C ASP A 32 -12.16 25.14 -17.63
N ASN A 33 -11.59 25.53 -16.49
CA ASN A 33 -10.59 24.76 -15.74
C ASN A 33 -11.17 24.00 -14.54
N TRP A 34 -12.41 24.27 -14.11
CA TRP A 34 -12.95 23.66 -12.89
C TRP A 34 -13.00 22.14 -12.95
N GLN A 35 -13.50 21.58 -14.05
CA GLN A 35 -13.64 20.12 -14.20
C GLN A 35 -12.28 19.41 -14.14
N ALA A 36 -11.29 19.97 -14.86
CA ALA A 36 -9.93 19.45 -14.87
C ALA A 36 -9.28 19.57 -13.48
N GLN A 37 -9.49 20.68 -12.77
CA GLN A 37 -8.99 20.88 -11.42
C GLN A 37 -9.60 19.87 -10.43
N GLN A 38 -10.91 19.64 -10.50
CA GLN A 38 -11.60 18.69 -9.62
C GLN A 38 -11.12 17.24 -9.87
N LEU A 39 -10.90 16.88 -11.13
CA LEU A 39 -10.31 15.59 -11.50
C LEU A 39 -8.85 15.47 -11.04
N ALA A 40 -8.05 16.51 -11.17
CA ALA A 40 -6.67 16.54 -10.67
C ALA A 40 -6.64 16.33 -9.15
N ASN A 41 -7.54 16.99 -8.41
CA ASN A 41 -7.64 16.85 -6.96
C ASN A 41 -8.00 15.42 -6.54
N ARG A 42 -9.03 14.83 -7.16
CA ARG A 42 -9.39 13.41 -6.94
C ARG A 42 -8.24 12.47 -7.27
N THR A 43 -7.51 12.74 -8.34
CA THR A 43 -6.36 11.91 -8.75
C THR A 43 -5.22 12.01 -7.75
N SER A 44 -4.91 13.21 -7.27
CA SER A 44 -3.89 13.45 -6.24
C SER A 44 -4.27 12.78 -4.92
N TYR A 45 -5.53 12.87 -4.49
CA TYR A 45 -6.06 12.14 -3.33
C TYR A 45 -5.91 10.62 -3.47
N LEU A 46 -6.32 10.07 -4.61
CA LEU A 46 -6.21 8.63 -4.87
C LEU A 46 -4.76 8.17 -4.88
N LYS A 47 -3.86 8.93 -5.51
CA LYS A 47 -2.43 8.64 -5.50
C LYS A 47 -1.90 8.60 -4.06
N GLN A 48 -2.19 9.61 -3.25
CA GLN A 48 -1.74 9.65 -1.85
C GLN A 48 -2.24 8.43 -1.08
N ARG A 49 -3.49 8.01 -1.28
CA ARG A 49 -4.03 6.81 -0.61
C ARG A 49 -3.37 5.53 -1.09
N THR A 50 -3.10 5.39 -2.38
CA THR A 50 -2.37 4.23 -2.93
C THR A 50 -0.95 4.18 -2.37
N ASP A 51 -0.23 5.31 -2.37
CA ASP A 51 1.12 5.39 -1.81
C ASP A 51 1.11 5.03 -0.31
N MET A 52 0.13 5.51 0.47
CA MET A 52 -0.03 5.13 1.88
C MET A 52 -0.33 3.64 2.09
N ILE A 53 -1.07 3.01 1.18
CA ILE A 53 -1.35 1.57 1.23
C ILE A 53 -0.07 0.81 0.90
N ASP A 54 0.66 1.23 -0.13
CA ASP A 54 1.94 0.62 -0.52
C ASP A 54 2.96 0.72 0.61
N ASP A 55 3.08 1.87 1.27
CA ASP A 55 3.95 2.07 2.44
C ASP A 55 3.53 1.18 3.62
N ARG A 56 2.23 1.02 3.86
CA ARG A 56 1.71 0.11 4.90
C ARG A 56 1.98 -1.35 4.58
N LEU A 57 1.91 -1.73 3.31
CA LEU A 57 2.25 -3.07 2.87
C LEU A 57 3.76 -3.33 2.98
N GLN A 58 4.59 -2.36 2.62
CA GLN A 58 6.04 -2.45 2.80
C GLN A 58 6.44 -2.52 4.29
N SER A 59 5.75 -1.77 5.15
CA SER A 59 6.00 -1.77 6.60
C SER A 59 5.33 -2.92 7.35
N ALA A 60 4.45 -3.69 6.71
CA ALA A 60 4.06 -5.01 7.20
C ALA A 60 5.26 -5.96 7.02
N THR A 61 6.29 -5.78 7.84
CA THR A 61 7.47 -6.63 7.81
C THR A 61 7.14 -7.96 8.46
N GLY A 62 7.32 -9.06 7.72
CA GLY A 62 7.43 -10.37 8.34
C GLY A 62 8.61 -10.39 9.32
N ASP A 63 8.54 -11.26 10.33
CA ASP A 63 9.67 -11.54 11.21
C ASP A 63 10.90 -12.06 10.43
N TYR A 64 10.64 -12.68 9.27
CA TYR A 64 11.64 -13.15 8.32
C TYR A 64 11.33 -12.69 6.91
N ALA A 65 12.37 -12.42 6.11
CA ALA A 65 12.22 -11.98 4.73
C ALA A 65 11.92 -13.15 3.78
N SER A 66 12.18 -14.40 4.19
CA SER A 66 11.87 -15.59 3.39
C SER A 66 11.61 -16.82 4.25
N VAL A 67 10.95 -17.82 3.66
CA VAL A 67 10.75 -19.13 4.29
C VAL A 67 12.08 -19.81 4.60
N ALA A 68 13.10 -19.61 3.76
CA ALA A 68 14.44 -20.15 3.98
C ALA A 68 15.13 -19.52 5.21
N GLU A 69 15.00 -18.21 5.38
CA GLU A 69 15.55 -17.50 6.54
C GLU A 69 14.83 -17.91 7.82
N ALA A 70 13.50 -17.99 7.79
CA ALA A 70 12.70 -18.53 8.88
C ALA A 70 13.10 -19.97 9.26
N GLN A 71 13.36 -20.81 8.26
CA GLN A 71 13.82 -22.17 8.48
C GLN A 71 15.19 -22.20 9.14
N ALA A 72 16.14 -21.39 8.67
CA ALA A 72 17.47 -21.28 9.28
C ALA A 72 17.41 -20.76 10.74
N ALA A 73 16.45 -19.87 11.05
CA ALA A 73 16.23 -19.41 12.41
C ALA A 73 15.67 -20.52 13.33
N ILE A 74 14.78 -21.37 12.81
CA ILE A 74 14.36 -22.59 13.51
C ILE A 74 15.54 -23.56 13.69
N ASP A 75 16.33 -23.78 12.64
CA ASP A 75 17.49 -24.69 12.62
C ASP A 75 18.53 -24.30 13.66
N SER A 76 18.88 -23.01 13.71
CA SER A 76 19.80 -22.43 14.70
C SER A 76 19.20 -22.33 16.11
N GLY A 77 17.88 -22.49 16.26
CA GLY A 77 17.18 -22.35 17.54
C GLY A 77 16.95 -20.91 17.98
N SER A 78 17.19 -19.93 17.11
CA SER A 78 16.93 -18.51 17.38
C SER A 78 15.43 -18.16 17.28
N GLU A 79 14.65 -18.88 16.45
CA GLU A 79 13.19 -18.80 16.43
C GLU A 79 12.57 -19.89 17.32
N THR A 80 11.87 -19.45 18.37
CA THR A 80 11.26 -20.32 19.38
C THR A 80 9.75 -20.13 19.48
N ARG A 81 9.20 -19.09 18.85
CA ARG A 81 7.76 -18.80 18.86
C ARG A 81 7.01 -19.89 18.11
N ARG A 82 5.83 -20.24 18.62
CA ARG A 82 4.92 -21.18 17.95
C ARG A 82 4.46 -20.64 16.60
N TYR A 83 4.16 -19.35 16.53
CA TYR A 83 3.72 -18.69 15.30
C TYR A 83 4.55 -17.44 15.06
N PHE A 84 4.85 -17.19 13.80
CA PHE A 84 5.56 -16.00 13.34
C PHE A 84 5.18 -15.71 11.88
N ASN A 85 5.60 -14.56 11.40
CA ASN A 85 5.24 -14.02 10.11
C ASN A 85 6.43 -14.09 9.15
N VAL A 86 6.21 -14.53 7.91
CA VAL A 86 7.23 -14.54 6.86
C VAL A 86 6.75 -13.67 5.72
N MET A 87 7.61 -12.75 5.28
CA MET A 87 7.40 -11.97 4.07
C MET A 87 7.65 -12.87 2.86
N LEU A 88 6.74 -12.85 1.89
CA LEU A 88 6.96 -13.50 0.60
C LEU A 88 7.29 -12.42 -0.42
N PHE A 89 8.56 -12.42 -0.85
CA PHE A 89 9.08 -11.56 -1.91
C PHE A 89 8.31 -11.83 -3.19
N ASP A 90 7.36 -10.95 -3.48
CA ASP A 90 6.78 -10.68 -4.81
C ASP A 90 5.67 -9.63 -4.67
N ASN A 91 5.00 -9.52 -3.51
CA ASN A 91 3.82 -8.67 -3.36
C ASN A 91 3.61 -8.09 -1.94
N ASN A 92 4.65 -8.00 -1.10
CA ASN A 92 4.54 -7.52 0.29
C ASN A 92 3.45 -8.24 1.11
N TRP A 93 3.20 -9.52 0.82
CA TRP A 93 2.29 -10.34 1.63
C TRP A 93 3.05 -10.95 2.79
N VAL A 94 2.43 -10.86 3.96
CA VAL A 94 2.88 -11.55 5.16
C VAL A 94 2.02 -12.79 5.35
N GLU A 95 2.66 -13.94 5.42
CA GLU A 95 1.99 -15.20 5.72
C GLU A 95 2.45 -15.71 7.10
N ARG A 96 1.51 -16.21 7.89
CA ARG A 96 1.78 -16.77 9.21
C ARG A 96 2.22 -18.22 9.07
N TYR A 97 3.30 -18.60 9.75
CA TYR A 97 3.81 -19.95 9.82
C TYR A 97 3.81 -20.47 11.26
N GLU A 98 3.68 -21.79 11.42
CA GLU A 98 3.88 -22.50 12.68
C GLU A 98 5.27 -23.16 12.72
N ASN A 99 6.01 -22.92 13.80
CA ASN A 99 7.21 -23.67 14.14
C ASN A 99 6.82 -25.08 14.64
N VAL A 100 7.03 -26.11 13.82
CA VAL A 100 6.60 -27.47 14.19
C VAL A 100 7.56 -28.19 15.14
N LYS A 101 8.69 -27.60 15.55
CA LYS A 101 9.51 -28.15 16.65
C LYS A 101 8.71 -28.34 17.93
N TRP A 102 7.78 -27.42 18.19
CA TRP A 102 6.92 -27.48 19.38
C TRP A 102 6.01 -28.72 19.41
N ARG A 103 5.72 -29.34 18.26
CA ARG A 103 4.85 -30.53 18.16
C ARG A 103 5.51 -31.83 18.69
N GLY A 104 6.52 -31.73 19.55
CA GLY A 104 7.06 -32.85 20.33
C GLY A 104 8.04 -33.77 19.58
N ASN A 105 8.65 -33.30 18.50
CA ASN A 105 9.61 -34.10 17.74
C ASN A 105 10.93 -33.33 17.60
N ALA A 106 11.84 -33.54 18.56
CA ALA A 106 13.09 -32.78 18.73
C ALA A 106 14.02 -32.77 17.50
N ASN A 107 13.78 -33.67 16.54
CA ASN A 107 14.57 -33.80 15.31
C ASN A 107 13.91 -33.14 14.07
N ARG A 108 12.72 -32.54 14.19
CA ARG A 108 12.03 -31.89 13.05
C ARG A 108 12.18 -30.38 13.11
N HIS A 109 13.01 -29.87 12.21
CA HIS A 109 13.11 -28.45 11.93
C HIS A 109 12.31 -28.16 10.67
N SER A 110 11.07 -27.70 10.80
CA SER A 110 10.25 -27.39 9.63
C SER A 110 9.18 -26.34 9.94
N LEU A 111 8.63 -25.78 8.88
CA LEU A 111 7.54 -24.79 8.90
C LEU A 111 6.26 -25.41 8.36
N ALA A 112 5.12 -25.02 8.92
CA ALA A 112 3.79 -25.31 8.37
C ALA A 112 2.98 -24.02 8.24
N LYS A 113 2.13 -23.92 7.23
CA LYS A 113 1.15 -22.83 7.08
C LYS A 113 -0.06 -23.05 7.98
#